data_AF-A0A9D5SZI5-F1
#
_entry.id   AF-A0A9D5SZI5-F1
#
_cell.length_a   1.000
_cell.length_b   1.000
_cell.length_c   1.000
_cell.angle_alpha   90.00
_cell.angle_beta   90.00
_cell.angle_gamma   90.00
#
_symmetry.space_group_name_H-M   'P 1'
#
loop_
_entity.id
_entity.type
_entity.pdbx_description
1 polymer ?
#
loop_
_entity_poly.entity_id
_entity_poly.type
_entity_poly.pdbx_seq_one_letter_code
_entity_poly.pdbx_strand_id
1 'polypeptide(L)'
;MNIWKKFLSAEIEIELKASLYFYTMLFFYFGYRFLSGSLSADIIIIIEMIASTYIMGFVQFFLLGNFDEEENFSWKESLKVFGCSLGYTLVSYLGGWFDRNLAVTAIYFVFMLVCYGCVYWFFSVRRSLRTKQMNIELENFKRKKIEKENG
;
A
#
# COMPACT_ATOMS: atom_id res chain seq x y z
N MET A 1 -3.86 -3.19 26.41
CA MET A 1 -4.57 -3.50 25.13
C MET A 1 -3.91 -4.73 24.53
N ASN A 2 -4.63 -5.85 24.43
CA ASN A 2 -4.06 -7.18 24.14
C ASN A 2 -3.21 -7.18 22.86
N ILE A 3 -1.97 -7.67 22.94
CA ILE A 3 -0.97 -7.73 21.87
C ILE A 3 -1.54 -8.35 20.58
N TRP A 4 -2.40 -9.36 20.73
CA TRP A 4 -3.17 -9.98 19.65
C TRP A 4 -4.01 -9.01 18.82
N LYS A 5 -4.67 -8.03 19.45
CA LYS A 5 -5.49 -7.04 18.72
C LYS A 5 -4.61 -6.08 17.91
N LYS A 6 -3.44 -5.72 18.44
CA LYS A 6 -2.46 -4.90 17.69
C LYS A 6 -1.91 -5.68 16.50
N PHE A 7 -1.58 -6.96 16.68
CA PHE A 7 -1.09 -7.82 15.62
C PHE A 7 -2.14 -8.03 14.52
N LEU A 8 -3.39 -8.37 14.88
CA LEU A 8 -4.48 -8.53 13.89
C LEU A 8 -4.73 -7.24 13.11
N SER A 9 -4.72 -6.09 13.80
CA SER A 9 -4.95 -4.79 13.13
C SER A 9 -3.83 -4.48 12.12
N ALA A 10 -2.59 -4.83 12.45
CA ALA A 10 -1.46 -4.68 11.55
C ALA A 10 -1.54 -5.64 10.35
N GLU A 11 -1.90 -6.89 10.59
CA GLU A 11 -2.06 -7.91 9.55
C GLU A 11 -3.11 -7.49 8.50
N ILE A 12 -4.26 -6.97 8.96
CA ILE A 12 -5.31 -6.43 8.09
C ILE A 12 -4.79 -5.26 7.24
N GLU A 13 -3.96 -4.38 7.82
CA GLU A 13 -3.41 -3.25 7.08
C GLU A 13 -2.39 -3.70 6.02
N ILE A 14 -1.56 -4.70 6.34
CA ILE A 14 -0.61 -5.31 5.40
C ILE A 14 -1.37 -5.95 4.24
N GLU A 15 -2.38 -6.77 4.54
CA GLU A 15 -3.16 -7.48 3.52
C GLU A 15 -3.89 -6.51 2.58
N LEU A 16 -4.43 -5.41 3.13
CA LEU A 16 -5.10 -4.38 2.34
C LEU A 16 -4.12 -3.59 1.45
N LYS A 17 -2.89 -3.34 1.90
CA LYS A 17 -1.84 -2.72 1.07
C LYS A 17 -1.31 -3.68 0.01
N ALA A 18 -1.04 -4.93 0.38
CA ALA A 18 -0.51 -5.96 -0.52
C ALA A 18 -1.48 -6.24 -1.67
N SER A 19 -2.78 -6.36 -1.38
CA SER A 19 -3.82 -6.54 -2.40
C SER A 19 -3.95 -5.35 -3.35
N LEU A 20 -3.86 -4.12 -2.84
CA LEU A 20 -3.91 -2.89 -3.64
C LEU A 20 -2.69 -2.75 -4.57
N TYR A 21 -1.50 -3.07 -4.07
CA TYR A 21 -0.29 -3.10 -4.89
C TYR A 21 -0.33 -4.22 -5.92
N PHE A 22 -0.82 -5.40 -5.54
CA PHE A 22 -1.02 -6.50 -6.47
C PHE A 22 -1.95 -6.10 -7.63
N TYR A 23 -3.09 -5.47 -7.33
CA TYR A 23 -4.03 -5.04 -8.35
C TYR A 23 -3.42 -4.01 -9.32
N THR A 24 -2.65 -3.05 -8.81
CA THR A 24 -1.98 -2.05 -9.65
C THR A 24 -0.88 -2.67 -10.51
N MET A 25 -0.10 -3.61 -9.99
CA MET A 25 0.87 -4.37 -10.77
C MET A 25 0.22 -5.20 -11.88
N LEU A 26 -0.87 -5.89 -11.54
CA LEU A 26 -1.60 -6.74 -12.47
C LEU A 26 -2.23 -5.90 -13.59
N PHE A 27 -2.78 -4.73 -13.27
CA PHE A 27 -3.31 -3.79 -14.26
C PHE A 27 -2.23 -3.35 -15.25
N PHE A 28 -1.04 -3.00 -14.77
CA PHE A 28 0.08 -2.63 -15.63
C PHE A 28 0.52 -3.80 -16.51
N TYR A 29 0.65 -4.99 -15.94
CA TYR A 29 1.06 -6.19 -16.67
C TYR A 29 0.09 -6.55 -17.78
N PHE A 30 -1.22 -6.51 -17.51
CA PHE A 30 -2.24 -6.73 -18.54
C PHE A 30 -2.23 -5.65 -19.61
N GLY A 31 -2.06 -4.38 -19.23
CA GLY A 31 -1.90 -3.28 -20.17
C GLY A 31 -0.69 -3.49 -21.09
N TYR A 32 0.43 -3.93 -20.54
CA TYR A 32 1.63 -4.26 -21.31
C TYR A 32 1.40 -5.43 -22.28
N ARG A 33 0.79 -6.53 -21.83
CA ARG A 33 0.50 -7.69 -22.70
C ARG A 33 -0.46 -7.31 -23.83
N PHE A 34 -1.49 -6.53 -23.51
CA PHE A 34 -2.43 -5.99 -24.48
C PHE A 34 -1.73 -5.12 -25.54
N LEU A 35 -0.87 -4.18 -25.12
CA LEU A 35 -0.09 -3.34 -26.04
C LEU A 35 0.91 -4.13 -26.87
N SER A 36 1.43 -5.24 -26.34
CA SER A 36 2.31 -6.16 -27.05
C SER A 36 1.57 -7.12 -27.97
N GLY A 37 0.24 -7.00 -28.08
CA GLY A 37 -0.61 -7.81 -28.96
C GLY A 37 -0.91 -9.22 -28.43
N SER A 38 -0.60 -9.51 -27.16
CA SER A 38 -0.85 -10.82 -26.54
C SER A 38 -1.97 -10.73 -25.51
N LEU A 39 -2.99 -11.57 -25.65
CA LEU A 39 -4.05 -11.75 -24.65
C LEU A 39 -3.74 -12.86 -23.63
N SER A 40 -2.58 -13.51 -23.76
CA SER A 40 -2.16 -14.58 -22.85
C SER A 40 -1.34 -13.99 -21.71
N ALA A 41 -1.78 -14.20 -20.48
CA ALA A 41 -1.02 -13.88 -19.28
C ALA A 41 -0.36 -15.15 -18.74
N ASP A 42 0.90 -15.07 -18.33
CA ASP A 42 1.56 -16.21 -17.69
C ASP A 42 1.16 -16.27 -16.21
N ILE A 43 0.64 -17.42 -15.80
CA ILE A 43 0.23 -17.67 -14.42
C ILE A 43 1.44 -17.62 -13.47
N ILE A 44 2.63 -18.02 -13.94
CA ILE A 44 3.85 -17.98 -13.13
C ILE A 44 4.18 -16.53 -12.74
N ILE A 45 4.13 -15.61 -13.71
CA ILE A 45 4.38 -14.18 -13.47
C ILE A 45 3.36 -13.61 -12.48
N ILE A 46 2.09 -14.00 -12.57
CA ILE A 46 1.05 -13.56 -11.64
C ILE A 46 1.33 -14.08 -10.21
N ILE A 47 1.76 -15.34 -10.07
CA ILE A 47 2.12 -15.92 -8.76
C ILE A 47 3.33 -15.19 -8.17
N GLU A 48 4.35 -14.92 -8.98
CA GLU A 48 5.52 -14.14 -8.55
C GLU A 48 5.12 -12.72 -8.11
N MET A 49 4.18 -12.08 -8.83
CA MET A 49 3.62 -10.79 -8.42
C MET A 49 2.95 -10.86 -7.06
N ILE A 50 2.07 -11.85 -6.82
CA ILE A 50 1.41 -12.04 -5.51
C ILE A 50 2.44 -12.29 -4.41
N ALA A 51 3.40 -13.18 -4.65
CA ALA A 51 4.42 -13.50 -3.66
C ALA A 51 5.27 -12.27 -3.34
N SER A 52 5.67 -11.50 -4.35
CA SER A 52 6.47 -10.29 -4.17
C SER A 52 5.74 -9.21 -3.37
N THR A 53 4.44 -8.99 -3.62
CA THR A 53 3.67 -7.97 -2.88
C THR A 53 3.44 -8.37 -1.44
N TYR A 54 3.24 -9.66 -1.18
CA TYR A 54 3.13 -10.19 0.18
C TYR A 54 4.45 -10.08 0.95
N ILE A 55 5.56 -10.55 0.36
CA ILE A 55 6.90 -10.47 0.97
C ILE A 55 7.27 -9.01 1.25
N MET A 56 7.03 -8.11 0.28
CA MET A 56 7.29 -6.70 0.45
C MET A 56 6.38 -6.06 1.49
N GLY A 57 5.12 -6.47 1.62
CA GLY A 57 4.24 -6.04 2.71
C GLY A 57 4.79 -6.42 4.09
N PHE A 58 5.29 -7.65 4.25
CA PHE A 58 5.96 -8.09 5.48
C PHE A 58 7.27 -7.34 5.75
N VAL A 59 8.09 -7.13 4.72
CA VAL A 59 9.31 -6.30 4.81
C VAL A 59 8.94 -4.88 5.24
N GLN A 60 7.90 -4.30 4.65
CA GLN A 60 7.36 -2.98 5.01
C GLN A 60 6.77 -2.91 6.42
N PHE A 61 6.43 -4.04 7.02
CA PHE A 61 5.99 -4.08 8.41
C PHE A 61 7.17 -4.25 9.38
N PHE A 62 8.04 -5.24 9.13
CA PHE A 62 9.13 -5.63 10.02
C PHE A 62 10.33 -4.68 10.00
N LEU A 63 10.82 -4.29 8.82
CA LEU A 63 11.97 -3.39 8.70
C LEU A 63 11.62 -1.94 9.00
N LEU A 64 10.33 -1.63 8.92
CA LEU A 64 9.86 -0.28 8.69
C LEU A 64 9.02 0.29 9.81
N GLY A 65 8.57 -0.57 10.74
CA GLY A 65 8.04 -0.23 12.06
C GLY A 65 6.80 0.65 12.01
N ASN A 66 5.63 0.10 12.38
CA ASN A 66 4.34 0.79 12.55
C ASN A 66 4.24 2.13 11.80
N PHE A 67 3.98 2.03 10.50
CA PHE A 67 3.64 3.13 9.59
C PHE A 67 2.52 4.05 10.14
N ASP A 68 1.78 3.60 11.16
CA ASP A 68 0.65 4.29 11.75
C ASP A 68 0.99 5.22 12.94
N GLU A 69 2.20 5.13 13.53
CA GLU A 69 2.60 5.93 14.71
C GLU A 69 3.33 7.25 14.40
N GLU A 70 3.89 7.46 13.20
CA GLU A 70 4.56 8.73 12.88
C GLU A 70 3.56 9.75 12.28
N GLU A 71 3.27 10.77 13.09
CA GLU A 71 2.30 11.85 12.84
C GLU A 71 2.72 12.83 11.72
N ASN A 72 3.92 12.67 11.14
CA ASN A 72 4.47 13.62 10.17
C ASN A 72 5.09 12.94 8.95
N PHE A 73 4.62 13.38 7.77
CA PHE A 73 5.16 13.09 6.45
C PHE A 73 6.67 13.35 6.42
N SER A 74 7.46 12.31 6.64
CA SER A 74 8.91 12.43 6.77
C SER A 74 9.57 12.02 5.46
N TRP A 75 10.62 12.75 5.05
CA TRP A 75 11.53 12.40 3.94
C TRP A 75 11.98 10.92 3.95
N LYS A 76 11.98 10.32 5.15
CA LYS A 76 12.21 8.89 5.36
C LYS A 76 11.18 8.04 4.59
N GLU A 77 9.91 8.38 4.57
CA GLU A 77 8.86 7.63 3.85
C GLU A 77 9.08 7.63 2.33
N SER A 78 9.48 8.75 1.74
CA SER A 78 9.84 8.81 0.32
C SER A 78 11.05 7.95 -0.02
N LEU A 79 12.06 7.90 0.86
CA LEU A 79 13.24 7.04 0.69
C LEU A 79 12.85 5.54 0.75
N LYS A 80 11.88 5.20 1.58
CA LYS A 80 11.36 3.84 1.77
C LYS A 80 10.49 3.40 0.57
N VAL A 81 9.66 4.30 0.04
CA VAL A 81 8.92 4.10 -1.22
C VAL A 81 9.90 3.90 -2.38
N PHE A 82 10.96 4.70 -2.44
CA PHE A 82 12.01 4.55 -3.45
C PHE A 82 12.73 3.20 -3.34
N GLY A 83 13.05 2.77 -2.12
CA GLY A 83 13.61 1.43 -1.86
C GLY A 83 12.66 0.29 -2.22
N CYS A 84 11.37 0.41 -1.93
CA CYS A 84 10.37 -0.57 -2.32
C CYS A 84 10.21 -0.66 -3.84
N SER A 85 10.13 0.48 -4.53
CA SER A 85 10.05 0.55 -5.99
C SER A 85 11.31 -0.05 -6.64
N LEU A 86 12.49 0.18 -6.07
CA LEU A 86 13.73 -0.47 -6.51
C LEU A 86 13.68 -1.99 -6.30
N GLY A 87 13.14 -2.45 -5.16
CA GLY A 87 12.92 -3.87 -4.87
C GLY A 87 12.01 -4.53 -5.91
N TYR A 88 10.86 -3.93 -6.23
CA TYR A 88 9.98 -4.45 -7.28
C TYR A 88 10.61 -4.42 -8.68
N THR A 89 11.45 -3.42 -8.94
CA THR A 89 12.17 -3.34 -10.23
C THR A 89 13.24 -4.43 -10.34
N LEU A 90 13.94 -4.74 -9.25
CA LEU A 90 14.88 -5.86 -9.17
C LEU A 90 14.18 -7.21 -9.34
N VAL A 91 13.05 -7.42 -8.65
CA VAL A 91 12.25 -8.66 -8.78
C VAL A 91 11.70 -8.81 -10.19
N SER A 92 11.19 -7.73 -10.79
CA SER A 92 10.71 -7.72 -12.18
C SER A 92 11.82 -8.05 -13.20
N TYR A 93 13.04 -7.56 -12.97
CA TYR A 93 14.20 -7.86 -13.82
C TYR A 93 14.68 -9.32 -13.66
N LEU A 94 14.68 -9.85 -12.43
CA LEU A 94 15.07 -11.23 -12.14
C LEU A 94 14.02 -12.24 -12.62
N GLY A 95 12.73 -11.93 -12.45
CA GLY A 95 11.59 -12.75 -12.89
C GLY A 95 11.29 -12.64 -14.38
N GLY A 96 11.94 -11.74 -15.11
CA GLY A 96 11.79 -11.62 -16.56
C GLY A 96 10.39 -11.18 -17.01
N TRP A 97 9.64 -10.46 -16.15
CA TRP A 97 8.22 -10.17 -16.34
C TRP A 97 7.88 -9.40 -17.64
N PHE A 98 8.86 -8.66 -18.18
CA PHE A 98 8.71 -7.79 -19.35
C PHE A 98 9.75 -8.09 -20.43
N ASP A 99 10.10 -9.37 -20.63
CA ASP A 99 11.09 -9.82 -21.63
C ASP A 99 12.47 -9.13 -21.48
N ARG A 100 12.81 -8.73 -20.24
CA ARG A 100 14.03 -7.95 -19.88
C ARG A 100 14.16 -6.62 -20.64
N ASN A 101 13.08 -6.07 -21.17
CA ASN A 101 13.13 -4.80 -21.87
C ASN A 101 13.27 -3.65 -20.85
N LEU A 102 14.42 -2.97 -20.90
CA LEU A 102 14.76 -1.86 -20.01
C LEU A 102 13.78 -0.68 -20.12
N ALA A 103 13.22 -0.43 -21.31
CA ALA A 103 12.27 0.66 -21.51
C ALA A 103 10.96 0.40 -20.76
N VAL A 104 10.43 -0.83 -20.85
CA VAL A 104 9.19 -1.22 -20.16
C VAL A 104 9.39 -1.25 -18.65
N THR A 105 10.57 -1.71 -18.21
CA THR A 105 10.97 -1.73 -16.80
C THR A 105 11.06 -0.30 -16.23
N ALA A 106 11.61 0.65 -16.98
CA ALA A 106 11.66 2.06 -16.57
C ALA A 106 10.26 2.69 -16.48
N ILE A 107 9.38 2.41 -17.45
CA ILE A 107 7.98 2.88 -17.42
C ILE A 107 7.24 2.27 -16.23
N TYR A 108 7.46 0.99 -15.95
CA TYR A 108 6.90 0.31 -14.78
C TYR A 108 7.34 0.94 -13.47
N PHE A 109 8.63 1.29 -13.33
CA PHE A 109 9.14 1.98 -12.14
C PHE A 109 8.45 3.33 -11.93
N VAL A 110 8.31 4.14 -12.98
CA VAL A 110 7.61 5.43 -12.91
C VAL A 110 6.13 5.23 -12.56
N PHE A 111 5.47 4.24 -13.19
CA PHE A 111 4.08 3.89 -12.89
C PHE A 111 3.90 3.50 -11.42
N MET A 112 4.78 2.65 -10.89
CA MET A 112 4.77 2.26 -9.49
C MET A 112 4.92 3.47 -8.56
N LEU A 113 5.84 4.40 -8.84
CA LEU A 113 5.98 5.63 -8.05
C LEU A 113 4.70 6.47 -8.03
N VAL A 114 4.04 6.63 -9.18
CA VAL A 114 2.76 7.35 -9.27
C VAL A 114 1.67 6.62 -8.48
N CYS A 115 1.54 5.30 -8.64
CA CYS A 115 0.59 4.50 -7.88
C CYS A 115 0.83 4.60 -6.38
N TYR A 116 2.08 4.55 -5.92
CA TYR A 116 2.42 4.77 -4.52
C TYR A 116 1.95 6.15 -4.03
N GLY A 117 2.15 7.20 -4.83
CA GLY A 117 1.63 8.54 -4.53
C GLY A 117 0.09 8.59 -4.44
N CYS A 118 -0.61 7.94 -5.37
CA CYS A 118 -2.08 7.87 -5.35
C CYS A 118 -2.62 7.11 -4.13
N VAL A 119 -2.02 5.95 -3.82
CA VAL A 119 -2.38 5.15 -2.64
C VAL A 119 -2.15 5.96 -1.37
N TYR A 120 -1.01 6.63 -1.26
CA TYR A 120 -0.72 7.52 -0.14
C TYR A 120 -1.79 8.59 0.02
N TRP A 121 -2.15 9.27 -1.07
CA TRP A 121 -3.18 10.32 -1.01
C TRP A 121 -4.53 9.75 -0.57
N PHE A 122 -4.92 8.59 -1.09
CA PHE A 122 -6.14 7.90 -0.68
C PHE A 122 -6.16 7.60 0.83
N PHE A 123 -5.05 7.05 1.36
CA PHE A 123 -4.93 6.79 2.80
C PHE A 123 -4.92 8.07 3.64
N SER A 124 -4.26 9.13 3.18
CA SER A 124 -4.26 10.45 3.84
C SER A 124 -5.66 11.03 3.95
N VAL A 125 -6.44 10.98 2.86
CA VAL A 125 -7.85 11.43 2.87
C VAL A 125 -8.67 10.59 3.84
N ARG A 126 -8.52 9.26 3.79
CA ARG A 126 -9.22 8.34 4.70
C ARG A 126 -8.87 8.58 6.17
N ARG A 127 -7.61 8.91 6.48
CA ARG A 127 -7.16 9.27 7.85
C ARG A 127 -7.81 10.57 8.32
N SER A 128 -7.82 11.60 7.47
CA SER A 128 -8.47 12.88 7.77
C SER A 128 -9.97 12.73 8.08
N LEU A 129 -10.68 11.89 7.32
CA LEU A 129 -12.09 11.61 7.57
C LEU A 129 -12.31 10.92 8.91
N ARG A 130 -11.48 9.92 9.25
CA ARG A 130 -11.57 9.18 10.51
C ARG A 130 -11.31 10.07 11.73
N THR A 131 -10.33 10.97 11.66
CA THR A 131 -10.04 11.92 12.74
C THR A 131 -11.21 12.87 12.98
N LYS A 132 -11.84 13.39 11.91
CA LYS A 132 -13.03 14.25 12.03
C LYS A 132 -14.19 13.51 12.71
N GLN A 133 -14.43 12.27 12.32
CA GLN A 133 -15.52 11.46 12.86
C GLN A 133 -15.35 11.18 14.36
N MET A 134 -14.12 10.88 14.79
CA MET A 134 -13.78 10.68 16.20
C MET A 134 -13.97 11.95 17.04
N ASN A 135 -13.61 13.13 16.51
CA ASN A 135 -13.84 14.40 17.20
C ASN A 135 -15.34 14.69 17.40
N ILE A 136 -16.16 14.41 16.39
CA ILE A 136 -17.62 14.55 16.47
C ILE A 136 -18.21 13.61 17.55
N GLU A 137 -17.72 12.36 17.61
CA GLU A 137 -18.14 11.42 18.67
C GLU A 137 -17.76 11.92 20.07
N LEU A 138 -16.54 12.44 20.24
CA LEU A 138 -16.07 13.04 21.50
C LEU A 138 -16.93 14.23 21.95
N GLU A 139 -17.30 15.12 21.03
CA GLU A 139 -18.21 16.24 21.34
C GLU A 139 -19.61 15.73 21.71
N ASN A 140 -20.13 14.72 21.02
CA ASN A 140 -21.41 14.09 21.34
C ASN A 140 -21.40 13.43 22.73
N PHE A 141 -20.31 12.77 23.12
CA PHE A 141 -20.16 12.19 24.45
C PHE A 141 -20.09 13.25 25.55
N LYS A 142 -19.35 14.35 25.33
CA LYS A 142 -19.28 15.48 26.28
C LYS A 142 -20.65 16.14 26.47
N ARG A 143 -21.37 16.40 25.36
CA ARG A 143 -22.72 17.00 25.38
C ARG A 143 -23.70 16.13 26.17
N LYS A 144 -23.74 14.82 25.89
CA LYS A 144 -24.60 13.87 26.62
C LYS A 144 -24.27 13.79 28.11
N LYS A 145 -23.00 13.98 28.50
CA LYS A 145 -22.61 13.98 29.92
C LYS A 145 -23.12 15.22 30.65
N ILE A 146 -23.01 16.40 30.03
CA ILE A 146 -23.49 17.68 30.59
C ILE A 146 -25.03 17.66 30.73
N GLU A 147 -25.75 17.15 29.73
CA GLU A 147 -27.22 17.00 29.80
C GLU A 147 -27.66 16.08 30.95
N LYS A 148 -26.84 15.07 31.28
CA LYS A 148 -27.12 14.11 32.36
C LYS A 148 -26.74 14.63 33.75
N GLU A 149 -25.89 15.66 33.84
CA GLU A 149 -25.51 16.32 35.10
C GLU A 149 -26.43 17.50 35.44
N ASN A 150 -27.12 18.08 34.44
CA ASN A 150 -28.01 19.25 34.59
C ASN A 150 -29.52 18.90 34.70
N GLY A 151 -29.90 17.62 34.64
CA GLY A 151 -31.29 17.15 34.77
C GLY A 151 -31.43 16.18 35.94
#